data_AF-A0AAW6HZG1-F1
#
_entry.id   AF-A0AAW6HZG1-F1
#
_cell.length_a   1.000
_cell.length_b   1.000
_cell.length_c   1.000
_cell.angle_alpha   90.00
_cell.angle_beta   90.00
_cell.angle_gamma   90.00
#
_symmetry.space_group_name_H-M   'P 1'
#
loop_
_entity.id
_entity.type
_entity.pdbx_description
1 polymer ?
#
loop_
_entity_poly.entity_id
_entity_poly.type
_entity_poly.pdbx_seq_one_letter_code
_entity_poly.pdbx_strand_id
1 'polypeptide(L)'
;MLGYFKALSERGITPNLKAFEEYDFSRPDYTGQTIILAHQIAVPLSYVPLLESFVRKGGKLIVDGMTGFYDGDVHNQMLTGFSLKNLFGGCISEFKRIDTPCLYRLKGYEQPLPGYGWKGLIRPDKGAETLSRGGELSLASRFAFGKGEVVWVPGLLGSGAWQGDGAPLAGWVCRECNTDRLPYSFQTYHRDVLMKLSETKEAYMAVVVNKSGTLQTIALKTDGKKRPSEVLFADKGGVVNGDILTVHPEETLVVCWKK
;
A
#
# COMPACT_ATOMS: atom_id res chain seq x y z
N MET A 1 -8.26 -4.67 -0.11
CA MET A 1 -7.88 -3.97 -1.36
C MET A 1 -8.28 -2.48 -1.41
N LEU A 2 -9.57 -2.11 -1.55
CA LEU A 2 -9.97 -0.70 -1.78
C LEU A 2 -9.55 0.30 -0.68
N GLY A 3 -9.44 -0.14 0.57
CA GLY A 3 -8.91 0.69 1.65
C GLY A 3 -7.47 1.16 1.41
N TYR A 4 -6.60 0.32 0.84
CA TYR A 4 -5.25 0.74 0.44
C TYR A 4 -5.29 1.73 -0.71
N PHE A 5 -6.14 1.47 -1.71
CA PHE A 5 -6.29 2.35 -2.87
C PHE A 5 -6.72 3.75 -2.44
N LYS A 6 -7.75 3.84 -1.57
CA LYS A 6 -8.21 5.10 -1.00
C LYS A 6 -7.10 5.79 -0.21
N ALA A 7 -6.49 5.09 0.74
CA ALA A 7 -5.46 5.66 1.63
C ALA A 7 -4.26 6.22 0.85
N LEU A 8 -3.79 5.52 -0.18
CA LEU A 8 -2.70 6.00 -1.04
C LEU A 8 -3.14 7.16 -1.94
N SER A 9 -4.36 7.12 -2.48
CA SER A 9 -4.88 8.22 -3.31
C SER A 9 -4.98 9.53 -2.53
N GLU A 10 -5.32 9.45 -1.24
CA GLU A 10 -5.34 10.57 -0.27
C GLU A 10 -3.94 10.99 0.23
N ARG A 11 -2.88 10.27 -0.19
CA ARG A 11 -1.48 10.73 -0.18
C ARG A 11 -1.01 11.23 -1.55
N GLY A 12 -1.92 11.31 -2.52
CA GLY A 12 -1.62 11.70 -3.89
C GLY A 12 -0.82 10.66 -4.67
N ILE A 13 -0.97 9.38 -4.32
CA ILE A 13 -0.30 8.26 -4.98
C ILE A 13 -1.39 7.34 -5.53
N THR A 14 -1.41 7.11 -6.84
CA THR A 14 -2.33 6.14 -7.45
C THR A 14 -1.60 4.80 -7.62
N PRO A 15 -1.89 3.78 -6.79
CA PRO A 15 -1.36 2.44 -7.04
C PRO A 15 -2.04 1.81 -8.26
N ASN A 16 -1.33 0.90 -8.93
CA ASN A 16 -1.95 0.04 -9.93
C ASN A 16 -2.89 -0.96 -9.24
N LEU A 17 -4.07 -1.17 -9.84
CA LEU A 17 -5.01 -2.21 -9.44
C LEU A 17 -5.07 -3.23 -10.58
N LYS A 18 -4.67 -4.48 -10.30
CA LYS A 18 -4.49 -5.50 -11.33
C LYS A 18 -4.93 -6.87 -10.85
N ALA A 19 -5.48 -7.65 -11.76
CA ALA A 19 -5.54 -9.10 -11.62
C ALA A 19 -4.12 -9.69 -11.73
N PHE A 20 -3.91 -10.92 -11.25
CA PHE A 20 -2.56 -11.51 -11.24
C PHE A 20 -2.01 -11.67 -12.66
N GLU A 21 -2.85 -12.08 -13.61
CA GLU A 21 -2.53 -12.29 -15.01
C GLU A 21 -2.13 -11.01 -15.76
N GLU A 22 -2.47 -9.83 -15.22
CA GLU A 22 -2.11 -8.52 -15.80
C GLU A 22 -0.76 -8.00 -15.28
N TYR A 23 -0.17 -8.68 -14.30
CA TYR A 23 1.14 -8.36 -13.78
C TYR A 23 2.22 -9.16 -14.50
N ASP A 24 3.25 -8.47 -14.97
CA ASP A 24 4.39 -9.07 -15.64
C ASP A 24 5.36 -9.69 -14.62
N PHE A 25 5.21 -11.00 -14.40
CA PHE A 25 6.08 -11.82 -13.54
C PHE A 25 7.36 -12.33 -14.26
N SER A 26 7.61 -11.93 -15.52
CA SER A 26 8.74 -12.44 -16.31
C SER A 26 10.06 -11.67 -16.11
N ARG A 27 10.02 -10.50 -15.47
CA ARG A 27 11.19 -9.60 -15.36
C ARG A 27 12.39 -10.24 -14.66
N PRO A 28 13.62 -9.84 -15.03
CA PRO A 28 14.83 -10.32 -14.37
C PRO A 28 15.07 -9.67 -13.00
N ASP A 29 14.52 -8.47 -12.75
CA ASP A 29 14.72 -7.67 -11.54
C ASP A 29 13.44 -6.91 -11.16
N TYR A 30 13.11 -6.93 -9.86
CA TYR A 30 11.96 -6.22 -9.28
C TYR A 30 12.36 -5.18 -8.23
N THR A 31 13.63 -4.82 -8.14
CA THR A 31 14.12 -3.79 -7.21
C THR A 31 13.29 -2.51 -7.31
N GLY A 32 12.77 -2.05 -6.17
CA GLY A 32 11.91 -0.87 -6.09
C GLY A 32 10.45 -1.09 -6.54
N GLN A 33 10.04 -2.33 -6.84
CA GLN A 33 8.66 -2.69 -7.07
C GLN A 33 8.03 -3.32 -5.82
N THR A 34 6.78 -2.97 -5.55
CA THR A 34 6.01 -3.52 -4.43
C THR A 34 4.69 -4.08 -4.94
N ILE A 35 4.34 -5.28 -4.50
CA ILE A 35 3.01 -5.86 -4.63
C ILE A 35 2.34 -5.82 -3.24
N ILE A 36 1.07 -5.42 -3.20
CA ILE A 36 0.26 -5.46 -1.98
C ILE A 36 -0.85 -6.50 -2.18
N LEU A 37 -0.79 -7.61 -1.46
CA LEU A 37 -1.87 -8.59 -1.40
C LEU A 37 -2.78 -8.23 -0.22
N ALA A 38 -3.79 -7.41 -0.51
CA ALA A 38 -4.64 -6.80 0.49
C ALA A 38 -5.93 -7.59 0.73
N HIS A 39 -5.88 -8.57 1.63
CA HIS A 39 -6.93 -9.54 1.93
C HIS A 39 -7.34 -10.37 0.70
N GLN A 40 -6.35 -10.81 -0.08
CA GLN A 40 -6.55 -11.70 -1.21
C GLN A 40 -6.76 -13.14 -0.69
N ILE A 41 -7.97 -13.43 -0.22
CA ILE A 41 -8.27 -14.63 0.57
C ILE A 41 -7.86 -15.91 -0.14
N ALA A 42 -8.08 -15.98 -1.45
CA ALA A 42 -7.65 -17.08 -2.30
C ALA A 42 -6.44 -16.68 -3.15
N VAL A 43 -5.37 -17.47 -3.07
CA VAL A 43 -4.20 -17.37 -3.97
C VAL A 43 -4.02 -18.71 -4.69
N PRO A 44 -4.24 -18.77 -6.01
CA PRO A 44 -4.04 -20.01 -6.76
C PRO A 44 -2.60 -20.52 -6.65
N LEU A 45 -2.43 -21.83 -6.54
CA LEU A 45 -1.11 -22.46 -6.32
C LEU A 45 -0.12 -22.16 -7.46
N SER A 46 -0.61 -21.94 -8.68
CA SER A 46 0.20 -21.54 -9.83
C SER A 46 0.92 -20.20 -9.65
N TYR A 47 0.40 -19.30 -8.80
CA TYR A 47 1.01 -17.99 -8.54
C TYR A 47 2.02 -18.00 -7.39
N VAL A 48 2.07 -19.06 -6.57
CA VAL A 48 3.05 -19.19 -5.49
C VAL A 48 4.49 -19.10 -6.01
N PRO A 49 4.93 -19.89 -7.00
CA PRO A 49 6.30 -19.78 -7.52
C PRO A 49 6.59 -18.43 -8.21
N LEU A 50 5.55 -17.77 -8.76
CA LEU A 50 5.68 -16.46 -9.38
C LEU A 50 5.91 -15.36 -8.34
N LEU A 51 5.17 -15.38 -7.23
CA LEU A 51 5.36 -14.50 -6.09
C LEU A 51 6.72 -14.73 -5.41
N GLU A 52 7.13 -15.99 -5.26
CA GLU A 52 8.48 -16.31 -4.77
C GLU A 52 9.56 -15.75 -5.69
N SER A 53 9.43 -15.95 -7.00
CA SER A 53 10.35 -15.40 -8.01
C SER A 53 10.43 -13.88 -7.92
N PHE A 54 9.27 -13.20 -7.81
CA PHE A 54 9.19 -11.75 -7.65
C PHE A 54 9.99 -11.25 -6.44
N VAL A 55 9.76 -11.81 -5.26
CA VAL A 55 10.47 -11.39 -4.04
C VAL A 55 11.96 -11.76 -4.11
N ARG A 56 12.28 -12.99 -4.55
CA ARG A 56 13.67 -13.47 -4.69
C ARG A 56 14.51 -12.55 -5.60
N LYS A 57 13.89 -11.96 -6.62
CA LYS A 57 14.48 -11.03 -7.59
C LYS A 57 14.40 -9.55 -7.16
N GLY A 58 14.13 -9.24 -5.89
CA GLY A 58 14.25 -7.88 -5.35
C GLY A 58 12.92 -7.16 -5.10
N GLY A 59 11.80 -7.81 -5.39
CA GLY A 59 10.47 -7.24 -5.12
C GLY A 59 10.13 -7.22 -3.64
N LYS A 60 9.32 -6.26 -3.23
CA LYS A 60 8.71 -6.22 -1.88
C LYS A 60 7.28 -6.73 -1.94
N LEU A 61 6.92 -7.64 -1.03
CA LEU A 61 5.55 -8.09 -0.87
C LEU A 61 4.98 -7.58 0.47
N ILE A 62 3.90 -6.79 0.40
CA ILE A 62 3.12 -6.43 1.59
C ILE A 62 1.87 -7.31 1.60
N VAL A 63 1.64 -8.01 2.71
CA VAL A 63 0.53 -8.95 2.84
C VAL A 63 -0.31 -8.57 4.04
N ASP A 64 -1.60 -8.40 3.84
CA ASP A 64 -2.54 -8.20 4.94
C ASP A 64 -3.72 -9.17 4.95
N GLY A 65 -4.46 -9.14 6.05
CA GLY A 65 -5.67 -9.92 6.23
C GLY A 65 -5.44 -11.42 6.16
N MET A 66 -6.46 -12.12 5.70
CA MET A 66 -6.44 -13.58 5.49
C MET A 66 -5.90 -13.96 4.10
N THR A 67 -4.90 -13.24 3.58
CA THR A 67 -4.36 -13.55 2.26
C THR A 67 -3.80 -14.97 2.19
N GLY A 68 -4.19 -15.73 1.17
CA GLY A 68 -3.76 -17.13 0.98
C GLY A 68 -4.37 -18.12 1.96
N PHE A 69 -5.50 -17.77 2.60
CA PHE A 69 -6.24 -18.69 3.46
C PHE A 69 -6.83 -19.86 2.65
N TYR A 70 -7.27 -19.58 1.42
CA TYR A 70 -7.68 -20.60 0.45
C TYR A 70 -6.73 -20.66 -0.74
N ASP A 71 -6.69 -21.80 -1.44
CA ASP A 71 -6.13 -21.89 -2.79
C ASP A 71 -7.19 -21.52 -3.86
N GLY A 72 -6.86 -21.75 -5.14
CA GLY A 72 -7.76 -21.46 -6.27
C GLY A 72 -9.01 -22.36 -6.33
N ASP A 73 -8.98 -23.50 -5.64
CA ASP A 73 -10.05 -24.50 -5.60
C ASP A 73 -10.81 -24.47 -4.26
N VAL A 74 -10.61 -23.39 -3.47
CA VAL A 74 -11.27 -23.16 -2.17
C VAL A 74 -10.84 -24.15 -1.07
N HIS A 75 -9.69 -24.83 -1.23
CA HIS A 75 -9.13 -25.63 -0.16
C HIS A 75 -8.45 -24.74 0.88
N ASN A 76 -8.72 -25.00 2.16
CA ASN A 76 -8.13 -24.24 3.26
C ASN A 76 -6.67 -24.67 3.48
N GLN A 77 -5.74 -23.83 3.04
CA GLN A 77 -4.30 -24.12 3.10
C GLN A 77 -3.74 -24.12 4.53
N MET A 78 -4.42 -23.44 5.46
CA MET A 78 -3.97 -23.37 6.85
C MET A 78 -4.17 -24.69 7.60
N LEU A 79 -5.02 -25.59 7.10
CA LEU A 79 -5.28 -26.92 7.68
C LEU A 79 -4.50 -28.04 6.99
N THR A 80 -4.15 -27.87 5.73
CA THR A 80 -3.58 -28.94 4.88
C THR A 80 -2.12 -28.74 4.52
N GLY A 81 -1.54 -27.57 4.82
CA GLY A 81 -0.16 -27.21 4.51
C GLY A 81 -0.12 -25.87 3.78
N PHE A 82 0.43 -24.85 4.44
CA PHE A 82 0.41 -23.48 3.93
C PHE A 82 1.44 -23.30 2.81
N SER A 83 1.01 -23.22 1.55
CA SER A 83 1.92 -23.17 0.39
C SER A 83 2.82 -21.93 0.38
N LEU A 84 2.37 -20.81 0.95
CA LEU A 84 3.12 -19.55 1.03
C LEU A 84 4.05 -19.48 2.25
N LYS A 85 4.15 -20.55 3.05
CA LYS A 85 4.99 -20.59 4.27
C LYS A 85 6.42 -20.15 4.00
N ASN A 86 7.04 -20.72 2.97
CA ASN A 86 8.44 -20.43 2.61
C ASN A 86 8.62 -18.97 2.22
N LEU A 87 7.65 -18.39 1.51
CA LEU A 87 7.68 -17.00 1.08
C LEU A 87 7.44 -16.04 2.26
N PHE A 88 6.48 -16.34 3.13
CA PHE A 88 6.08 -15.46 4.23
C PHE A 88 7.00 -15.60 5.46
N GLY A 89 7.81 -16.66 5.51
CA GLY A 89 8.69 -16.93 6.65
C GLY A 89 7.93 -17.33 7.91
N GLY A 90 6.86 -18.11 7.77
CA GLY A 90 6.06 -18.60 8.89
C GLY A 90 4.65 -19.01 8.50
N CYS A 91 3.87 -19.40 9.52
CA CYS A 91 2.46 -19.80 9.36
C CYS A 91 1.55 -19.02 10.31
N ILE A 92 0.26 -18.97 9.98
CA ILE A 92 -0.76 -18.54 10.92
C ILE A 92 -0.88 -19.59 12.03
N SER A 93 -0.94 -19.14 13.28
CA SER A 93 -1.38 -19.95 14.40
C SER A 93 -2.90 -19.95 14.51
N GLU A 94 -3.52 -18.76 14.47
CA GLU A 94 -4.96 -18.60 14.62
C GLU A 94 -5.43 -17.24 14.08
N PHE A 95 -6.71 -17.16 13.71
CA PHE A 95 -7.43 -15.91 13.47
C PHE A 95 -8.53 -15.74 14.52
N LYS A 96 -8.63 -14.54 15.09
CA LYS A 96 -9.69 -14.16 16.03
C LYS A 96 -10.57 -13.10 15.39
N ARG A 97 -11.89 -13.31 15.46
CA ARG A 97 -12.86 -12.26 15.16
C ARG A 97 -12.71 -11.17 16.22
N ILE A 98 -12.71 -9.92 15.78
CA ILE A 98 -12.65 -8.74 16.65
C ILE A 98 -13.74 -7.75 16.24
N ASP A 99 -14.38 -7.13 17.22
CA ASP A 99 -15.43 -6.13 17.00
C ASP A 99 -14.95 -4.70 17.25
N THR A 100 -13.77 -4.56 17.87
CA THR A 100 -13.06 -3.30 18.04
C THR A 100 -11.77 -3.30 17.21
N PRO A 101 -11.31 -2.14 16.71
CA PRO A 101 -10.06 -2.07 15.97
C PRO A 101 -8.86 -2.56 16.79
N CYS A 102 -8.08 -3.46 16.20
CA CYS A 102 -6.77 -3.83 16.72
C CYS A 102 -5.72 -2.84 16.19
N LEU A 103 -4.92 -2.27 17.09
CA LEU A 103 -3.87 -1.30 16.77
C LEU A 103 -2.52 -2.02 16.67
N TYR A 104 -2.04 -2.22 15.44
CA TYR A 104 -0.76 -2.87 15.16
C TYR A 104 0.37 -1.83 15.29
N ARG A 105 1.18 -1.95 16.34
CA ARG A 105 2.38 -1.12 16.54
C ARG A 105 3.57 -1.82 15.89
N LEU A 106 3.94 -1.38 14.69
CA LEU A 106 5.01 -1.99 13.92
C LEU A 106 6.36 -1.38 14.30
N LYS A 107 7.37 -2.23 14.56
CA LYS A 107 8.74 -1.79 14.82
C LYS A 107 9.23 -0.91 13.67
N GLY A 108 9.79 0.25 14.02
CA GLY A 108 10.27 1.22 13.05
C GLY A 108 9.18 2.09 12.43
N TYR A 109 7.92 2.03 12.88
CA TYR A 109 6.86 2.95 12.47
C TYR A 109 6.12 3.49 13.69
N GLU A 110 5.97 4.81 13.79
CA GLU A 110 5.53 5.48 15.02
C GLU A 110 4.01 5.36 15.24
N GLN A 111 3.23 5.45 14.16
CA GLN A 111 1.78 5.44 14.26
C GLN A 111 1.23 4.01 14.27
N PRO A 112 0.27 3.67 15.15
CA PRO A 112 -0.38 2.37 15.10
C PRO A 112 -1.23 2.23 13.84
N LEU A 113 -1.19 1.06 13.21
CA LEU A 113 -2.09 0.75 12.09
C LEU A 113 -3.40 0.15 12.61
N PRO A 114 -4.56 0.69 12.23
CA PRO A 114 -5.84 0.07 12.57
C PRO A 114 -6.11 -1.13 11.66
N GLY A 115 -6.47 -2.27 12.25
CA GLY A 115 -7.09 -3.39 11.54
C GLY A 115 -8.42 -3.76 12.20
N TYR A 116 -9.40 -4.14 11.39
CA TYR A 116 -10.77 -4.37 11.87
C TYR A 116 -11.33 -5.73 11.45
N GLY A 117 -12.22 -6.32 12.25
CA GLY A 117 -12.94 -7.56 11.92
C GLY A 117 -12.15 -8.85 12.19
N TRP A 118 -10.90 -8.96 11.73
CA TRP A 118 -10.07 -10.15 11.97
C TRP A 118 -8.65 -9.77 12.41
N LYS A 119 -8.15 -10.55 13.38
CA LYS A 119 -6.77 -10.48 13.90
C LYS A 119 -6.11 -11.85 13.81
N GLY A 120 -5.10 -11.98 12.97
CA GLY A 120 -4.25 -13.15 12.87
C GLY A 120 -3.04 -13.09 13.81
N LEU A 121 -2.60 -14.26 14.26
CA LEU A 121 -1.37 -14.44 15.02
C LEU A 121 -0.44 -15.37 14.26
N ILE A 122 0.83 -14.99 14.11
CA ILE A 122 1.85 -15.66 13.33
C ILE A 122 2.77 -16.47 14.25
N ARG A 123 3.10 -17.69 13.82
CA ARG A 123 4.29 -18.43 14.26
C ARG A 123 5.39 -18.21 13.21
N PRO A 124 6.32 -17.29 13.45
CA PRO A 124 7.40 -17.00 12.51
C PRO A 124 8.39 -18.18 12.48
N ASP A 125 8.92 -18.46 11.29
CA ASP A 125 10.05 -19.39 11.13
C ASP A 125 11.36 -18.73 11.59
N LYS A 126 12.40 -19.55 11.75
CA LYS A 126 13.75 -19.07 12.09
C LYS A 126 14.24 -18.10 11.00
N GLY A 127 14.56 -16.86 11.40
CA GLY A 127 15.05 -15.81 10.50
C GLY A 127 14.00 -14.76 10.13
N ALA A 128 12.72 -14.99 10.43
CA ALA A 128 11.72 -13.93 10.35
C ALA A 128 11.80 -13.00 11.56
N GLU A 129 11.80 -11.69 11.30
CA GLU A 129 11.77 -10.65 12.31
C GLU A 129 10.33 -10.41 12.76
N THR A 130 10.09 -10.38 14.07
CA THR A 130 8.81 -9.93 14.64
C THR A 130 8.75 -8.40 14.65
N LEU A 131 7.82 -7.83 13.91
CA LEU A 131 7.55 -6.38 13.87
C LEU A 131 6.56 -5.93 14.95
N SER A 132 5.62 -6.79 15.35
CA SER A 132 4.64 -6.47 16.40
C SER A 132 4.26 -7.72 17.17
N ARG A 133 4.03 -7.60 18.48
CA ARG A 133 3.70 -8.73 19.36
C ARG A 133 2.25 -8.67 19.85
N GLY A 134 1.62 -9.85 19.91
CA GLY A 134 0.29 -10.07 20.47
C GLY A 134 0.33 -11.02 21.66
N GLY A 135 1.29 -10.81 22.57
CA GLY A 135 1.69 -11.79 23.58
C GLY A 135 2.92 -12.59 23.12
N GLU A 136 2.85 -13.92 23.24
CA GLU A 136 3.94 -14.81 22.82
C GLU A 136 4.07 -14.91 21.29
N LEU A 137 2.95 -14.79 20.58
CA LEU A 137 2.89 -14.85 19.12
C LEU A 137 3.06 -13.47 18.47
N SER A 138 3.43 -13.48 17.19
CA SER A 138 3.63 -12.27 16.40
C SER A 138 2.31 -11.79 15.77
N LEU A 139 2.08 -10.47 15.79
CA LEU A 139 0.98 -9.82 15.04
C LEU A 139 1.42 -9.33 13.66
N ALA A 140 2.73 -9.21 13.45
CA ALA A 140 3.31 -8.79 12.20
C ALA A 140 4.76 -9.28 12.10
N SER A 141 5.16 -9.77 10.93
CA SER A 141 6.54 -10.20 10.68
C SER A 141 7.13 -9.57 9.42
N ARG A 142 8.46 -9.54 9.37
CA ARG A 142 9.26 -9.24 8.18
C ARG A 142 10.16 -10.43 7.89
N PHE A 143 10.28 -10.81 6.63
CA PHE A 143 11.14 -11.91 6.23
C PHE A 143 11.89 -11.56 4.94
N ALA A 144 13.22 -11.67 4.99
CA ALA A 144 14.06 -11.52 3.81
C ALA A 144 14.03 -12.80 2.98
N PHE A 145 13.78 -12.68 1.68
CA PHE A 145 13.69 -13.82 0.76
C PHE A 145 14.41 -13.50 -0.55
N GLY A 146 15.63 -14.03 -0.70
CA GLY A 146 16.53 -13.65 -1.79
C GLY A 146 16.95 -12.18 -1.68
N LYS A 147 16.77 -11.40 -2.75
CA LYS A 147 17.11 -9.96 -2.77
C LYS A 147 16.00 -9.05 -2.25
N GLY A 148 14.79 -9.58 -2.08
CA GLY A 148 13.63 -8.83 -1.63
C GLY A 148 13.17 -9.25 -0.23
N GLU A 149 11.96 -8.83 0.13
CA GLU A 149 11.39 -9.10 1.43
C GLU A 149 9.86 -9.14 1.42
N VAL A 150 9.31 -9.83 2.42
CA VAL A 150 7.88 -9.87 2.72
C VAL A 150 7.63 -9.19 4.06
N VAL A 151 6.62 -8.33 4.10
CA VAL A 151 6.06 -7.79 5.35
C VAL A 151 4.63 -8.29 5.47
N TRP A 152 4.36 -9.05 6.52
CA TRP A 152 3.10 -9.74 6.73
C TRP A 152 2.40 -9.26 7.99
N VAL A 153 1.18 -8.74 7.84
CA VAL A 153 0.32 -8.27 8.93
C VAL A 153 -1.08 -8.88 8.76
N PRO A 154 -1.39 -10.05 9.35
CA PRO A 154 -2.65 -10.76 9.13
C PRO A 154 -3.85 -10.12 9.88
N GLY A 155 -3.94 -8.80 9.87
CA GLY A 155 -5.13 -8.01 10.18
C GLY A 155 -5.68 -7.33 8.93
N LEU A 156 -6.98 -7.01 8.91
CA LEU A 156 -7.58 -6.28 7.78
C LEU A 156 -7.26 -4.78 7.89
N LEU A 157 -6.05 -4.39 7.49
CA LEU A 157 -5.57 -3.01 7.56
C LEU A 157 -6.35 -2.10 6.60
N GLY A 158 -6.63 -2.60 5.39
CA GLY A 158 -7.47 -1.87 4.44
C GLY A 158 -8.88 -1.57 5.00
N SER A 159 -9.49 -2.52 5.71
CA SER A 159 -10.80 -2.30 6.36
C SER A 159 -10.70 -1.33 7.54
N GLY A 160 -9.62 -1.41 8.33
CA GLY A 160 -9.37 -0.45 9.42
C GLY A 160 -9.21 0.98 8.92
N ALA A 161 -8.45 1.18 7.84
CA ALA A 161 -8.30 2.48 7.19
C ALA A 161 -9.61 2.99 6.57
N TRP A 162 -10.44 2.10 6.03
CA TRP A 162 -11.73 2.48 5.43
C TRP A 162 -12.74 2.97 6.47
N GLN A 163 -12.80 2.31 7.62
CA GLN A 163 -13.74 2.66 8.69
C GLN A 163 -13.27 3.83 9.56
N GLY A 164 -11.95 4.01 9.68
CA GLY A 164 -11.33 4.99 10.57
C GLY A 164 -10.50 6.01 9.81
N ASP A 165 -9.28 6.21 10.31
CA ASP A 165 -8.30 7.10 9.69
C ASP A 165 -7.34 6.32 8.80
N GLY A 166 -7.26 6.70 7.52
CA GLY A 166 -6.37 6.08 6.54
C GLY A 166 -4.94 6.62 6.57
N ALA A 167 -4.68 7.74 7.26
CA ALA A 167 -3.36 8.36 7.31
C ALA A 167 -2.25 7.42 7.83
N PRO A 168 -2.45 6.65 8.92
CA PRO A 168 -1.43 5.71 9.39
C PRO A 168 -1.10 4.63 8.37
N LEU A 169 -2.11 4.07 7.69
CA LEU A 169 -1.89 3.05 6.65
C LEU A 169 -1.10 3.63 5.48
N ALA A 170 -1.52 4.80 5.00
CA ALA A 170 -0.89 5.44 3.86
C ALA A 170 0.57 5.81 4.15
N GLY A 171 0.84 6.37 5.34
CA GLY A 171 2.19 6.71 5.78
C GLY A 171 3.12 5.51 5.86
N TRP A 172 2.63 4.39 6.43
CA TRP A 172 3.40 3.16 6.52
C TRP A 172 3.73 2.57 5.14
N VAL A 173 2.73 2.46 4.26
CA VAL A 173 2.94 1.94 2.90
C VAL A 173 3.88 2.85 2.10
N CYS A 174 3.76 4.17 2.22
CA CYS A 174 4.69 5.12 1.59
C CYS A 174 6.14 4.86 2.00
N ARG A 175 6.37 4.61 3.30
CA ARG A 175 7.69 4.29 3.85
C ARG A 175 8.21 2.96 3.33
N GLU A 176 7.38 1.91 3.32
CA GLU A 176 7.77 0.59 2.80
C GLU A 176 8.14 0.63 1.30
N CYS A 177 7.46 1.49 0.53
CA CYS A 177 7.66 1.66 -0.91
C CYS A 177 8.72 2.69 -1.30
N ASN A 178 9.33 3.39 -0.32
CA ASN A 178 10.25 4.51 -0.56
C ASN A 178 9.71 5.52 -1.59
N THR A 179 8.56 6.13 -1.28
CA THR A 179 7.85 7.03 -2.21
C THR A 179 8.52 8.38 -2.41
N ASP A 180 9.63 8.64 -1.73
CA ASP A 180 10.46 9.85 -1.84
C ASP A 180 11.06 10.03 -3.23
N ARG A 181 11.13 8.96 -4.02
CA ARG A 181 11.55 8.97 -5.43
C ARG A 181 10.46 9.43 -6.40
N LEU A 182 9.21 9.59 -5.94
CA LEU A 182 8.12 10.01 -6.82
C LEU A 182 8.30 11.50 -7.17
N PRO A 183 8.06 11.90 -8.43
CA PRO A 183 8.23 13.29 -8.85
C PRO A 183 7.26 14.22 -8.13
N TYR A 184 6.03 13.77 -7.88
CA TYR A 184 4.99 14.49 -7.16
C TYR A 184 4.11 13.52 -6.38
N SER A 185 3.91 13.80 -5.10
CA SER A 185 2.85 13.25 -4.25
C SER A 185 2.42 14.34 -3.26
N PHE A 186 1.41 14.11 -2.43
CA PHE A 186 1.15 15.05 -1.33
C PHE A 186 2.27 14.95 -0.29
N GLN A 187 2.55 16.01 0.46
CA GLN A 187 3.47 15.98 1.60
C GLN A 187 2.82 15.26 2.78
N THR A 188 1.54 15.57 3.02
CA THR A 188 0.72 15.02 4.12
C THR A 188 -0.52 14.31 3.58
N TYR A 189 -1.26 13.64 4.45
CA TYR A 189 -2.53 13.02 4.11
C TYR A 189 -3.63 14.07 3.98
N HIS A 190 -4.41 14.01 2.89
CA HIS A 190 -5.56 14.88 2.65
C HIS A 190 -6.81 14.03 2.44
N ARG A 191 -7.63 13.93 3.49
CA ARG A 191 -8.87 13.15 3.45
C ARG A 191 -9.80 13.68 2.36
N ASP A 192 -10.39 12.77 1.59
CA ASP A 192 -11.30 13.03 0.49
C ASP A 192 -10.71 13.93 -0.61
N VAL A 193 -9.38 13.94 -0.76
CA VAL A 193 -8.70 14.57 -1.90
C VAL A 193 -7.90 13.51 -2.64
N LEU A 194 -8.07 13.42 -3.96
CA LEU A 194 -7.38 12.42 -4.77
C LEU A 194 -6.44 13.11 -5.74
N MET A 195 -5.27 12.52 -5.99
CA MET A 195 -4.41 12.88 -7.10
C MET A 195 -4.00 11.64 -7.90
N LYS A 196 -4.11 11.76 -9.23
CA LYS A 196 -3.57 10.81 -10.18
C LYS A 196 -2.52 11.48 -11.05
N LEU A 197 -1.31 10.92 -11.04
CA LEU A 197 -0.20 11.40 -11.84
C LEU A 197 -0.05 10.56 -13.12
N SER A 198 0.19 11.23 -14.23
CA SER A 198 0.61 10.65 -15.51
C SER A 198 1.96 11.25 -15.91
N GLU A 199 2.73 10.49 -16.68
CA GLU A 199 4.04 10.88 -17.17
C GLU A 199 4.07 10.75 -18.70
N THR A 200 4.56 11.79 -19.36
CA THR A 200 4.90 11.76 -20.80
C THR A 200 6.41 11.92 -20.95
N LYS A 201 6.91 11.93 -22.19
CA LYS A 201 8.33 12.22 -22.45
C LYS A 201 8.74 13.62 -21.96
N GLU A 202 7.82 14.57 -22.00
CA GLU A 202 8.09 16.00 -21.83
C GLU A 202 7.58 16.57 -20.50
N ALA A 203 6.64 15.89 -19.83
CA ALA A 203 6.00 16.46 -18.66
C ALA A 203 5.46 15.39 -17.68
N TYR A 204 5.17 15.85 -16.47
CA TYR A 204 4.28 15.20 -15.52
C TYR A 204 2.95 15.93 -15.49
N MET A 205 1.84 15.21 -15.51
CA MET A 205 0.50 15.78 -15.41
C MET A 205 -0.25 15.16 -14.25
N ALA A 206 -0.77 15.97 -13.34
CA ALA A 206 -1.64 15.53 -12.26
C ALA A 206 -3.08 15.97 -12.50
N VAL A 207 -4.01 15.06 -12.27
CA VAL A 207 -5.43 15.39 -12.04
C VAL A 207 -5.67 15.31 -10.55
N VAL A 208 -6.14 16.40 -9.96
CA VAL A 208 -6.42 16.55 -8.53
C VAL A 208 -7.89 16.87 -8.35
N VAL A 209 -8.57 16.11 -7.51
CA VAL A 209 -10.00 16.29 -7.24
C VAL A 209 -10.21 16.44 -5.75
N ASN A 210 -10.88 17.51 -5.34
CA ASN A 210 -11.20 17.75 -3.94
C ASN A 210 -12.67 17.42 -3.65
N LYS A 211 -12.91 16.42 -2.80
CA LYS A 211 -14.22 15.96 -2.35
C LYS A 211 -14.47 16.24 -0.86
N SER A 212 -13.60 17.01 -0.19
CA SER A 212 -13.67 17.24 1.25
C SER A 212 -14.76 18.23 1.68
N GLY A 213 -15.44 18.89 0.74
CA GLY A 213 -16.41 19.95 1.02
C GLY A 213 -15.79 21.28 1.48
N THR A 214 -14.46 21.38 1.58
CA THR A 214 -13.74 22.57 2.07
C THR A 214 -12.57 22.91 1.15
N LEU A 215 -12.15 24.19 1.12
CA LEU A 215 -10.97 24.60 0.36
C LEU A 215 -9.73 23.88 0.90
N GLN A 216 -8.95 23.24 0.01
CA GLN A 216 -7.74 22.53 0.38
C GLN A 216 -6.51 23.28 -0.11
N THR A 217 -5.54 23.47 0.78
CA THR A 217 -4.18 23.92 0.44
C THR A 217 -3.23 22.77 0.70
N ILE A 218 -2.60 22.28 -0.36
CA ILE A 218 -1.90 21.00 -0.37
C ILE A 218 -0.44 21.25 -0.73
N ALA A 219 0.46 21.00 0.22
CA ALA A 219 1.88 20.97 -0.06
C ALA A 219 2.23 19.65 -0.79
N LEU A 220 3.03 19.75 -1.84
CA LEU A 220 3.55 18.62 -2.59
C LEU A 220 4.90 18.18 -2.02
N LYS A 221 5.08 16.86 -1.99
CA LYS A 221 6.39 16.22 -1.88
C LYS A 221 6.93 16.02 -3.29
N THR A 222 8.18 16.41 -3.53
CA THR A 222 8.82 16.29 -4.84
C THR A 222 10.11 15.49 -4.78
N ASP A 223 10.62 15.07 -5.94
CA ASP A 223 11.94 14.43 -6.10
C ASP A 223 13.11 15.44 -5.98
N GLY A 224 12.85 16.65 -5.49
CA GLY A 224 13.83 17.73 -5.34
C GLY A 224 14.14 18.51 -6.61
N LYS A 225 13.60 18.11 -7.77
CA LYS A 225 13.82 18.82 -9.04
C LYS A 225 12.75 19.89 -9.24
N LYS A 226 13.20 21.15 -9.34
CA LYS A 226 12.33 22.27 -9.69
C LYS A 226 11.92 22.18 -11.15
N ARG A 227 10.61 22.29 -11.40
CA ARG A 227 10.01 22.25 -12.74
C ARG A 227 9.03 23.40 -12.89
N PRO A 228 8.97 24.06 -14.04
CA PRO A 228 7.91 25.03 -14.32
C PRO A 228 6.55 24.35 -14.25
N SER A 229 5.63 24.91 -13.48
CA SER A 229 4.26 24.43 -13.35
C SER A 229 3.28 25.30 -14.12
N GLU A 230 2.23 24.68 -14.64
CA GLU A 230 1.16 25.34 -15.39
C GLU A 230 -0.18 24.67 -15.05
N VAL A 231 -1.22 25.46 -14.81
CA VAL A 231 -2.59 24.96 -14.69
C VAL A 231 -3.16 24.76 -16.09
N LEU A 232 -3.45 23.52 -16.46
CA LEU A 232 -4.07 23.19 -17.75
C LEU A 232 -5.59 23.29 -17.71
N PHE A 233 -6.19 23.03 -16.54
CA PHE A 233 -7.63 23.09 -16.34
C PHE A 233 -7.95 23.31 -14.86
N ALA A 234 -8.93 24.18 -14.57
CA ALA A 234 -9.49 24.38 -13.24
C ALA A 234 -10.93 24.87 -13.40
N ASP A 235 -11.93 24.08 -13.01
CA ASP A 235 -13.33 24.46 -13.14
C ASP A 235 -13.81 25.44 -12.05
N LYS A 236 -13.01 25.68 -11.01
CA LYS A 236 -13.33 26.61 -9.91
C LYS A 236 -12.21 27.59 -9.55
N GLY A 237 -11.21 27.73 -10.42
CA GLY A 237 -10.13 28.71 -10.25
C GLY A 237 -9.00 28.28 -9.31
N GLY A 238 -8.86 26.98 -9.04
CA GLY A 238 -7.72 26.40 -8.34
C GLY A 238 -6.40 26.70 -9.03
N VAL A 239 -5.33 26.74 -8.23
CA VAL A 239 -4.02 27.22 -8.67
C VAL A 239 -2.89 26.33 -8.18
N VAL A 240 -1.75 26.40 -8.85
CA VAL A 240 -0.46 25.90 -8.38
C VAL A 240 0.51 27.06 -8.19
N ASN A 241 1.08 27.18 -7.00
CA ASN A 241 2.09 28.18 -6.66
C ASN A 241 3.33 27.46 -6.11
N GLY A 242 4.32 27.24 -6.98
CA GLY A 242 5.46 26.37 -6.67
C GLY A 242 5.00 24.94 -6.39
N ASP A 243 5.29 24.45 -5.18
CA ASP A 243 4.91 23.11 -4.72
C ASP A 243 3.61 23.11 -3.88
N ILE A 244 2.79 24.15 -3.99
CA ILE A 244 1.53 24.27 -3.26
C ILE A 244 0.37 24.30 -4.25
N LEU A 245 -0.60 23.40 -4.05
CA LEU A 245 -1.88 23.41 -4.76
C LEU A 245 -2.96 24.05 -3.89
N THR A 246 -3.82 24.86 -4.49
CA THR A 246 -5.07 25.30 -3.90
C THR A 246 -6.22 24.74 -4.73
N VAL A 247 -7.09 23.93 -4.11
CA VAL A 247 -8.17 23.21 -4.79
C VAL A 247 -9.49 23.44 -4.04
N HIS A 248 -10.46 24.03 -4.71
CA HIS A 248 -11.78 24.34 -4.18
C HIS A 248 -12.63 23.07 -3.96
N PRO A 249 -13.67 23.13 -3.11
CA PRO A 249 -14.59 22.01 -2.94
C PRO A 249 -15.21 21.60 -4.27
N GLU A 250 -15.24 20.30 -4.55
CA GLU A 250 -15.81 19.71 -5.76
C GLU A 250 -15.12 20.17 -7.06
N GLU A 251 -13.90 20.69 -6.98
CA GLU A 251 -13.09 21.09 -8.13
C GLU A 251 -12.28 19.92 -8.69
N THR A 252 -12.10 19.92 -10.01
CA THR A 252 -11.07 19.18 -10.73
C THR A 252 -9.99 20.15 -11.21
N LEU A 253 -8.79 20.02 -10.65
CA LEU A 253 -7.61 20.78 -11.04
C LEU A 253 -6.67 19.87 -11.85
N VAL A 254 -6.22 20.33 -13.02
CA VAL A 254 -5.21 19.66 -13.83
C VAL A 254 -3.94 20.52 -13.88
N VAL A 255 -2.84 19.99 -13.38
CA VAL A 255 -1.54 20.67 -13.33
C VAL A 255 -0.52 19.90 -14.17
N CYS A 256 0.30 20.65 -14.89
CA CYS A 256 1.42 20.14 -15.68
C CYS A 256 2.75 20.68 -15.13
N TRP A 257 3.75 19.81 -15.02
CA TRP A 257 5.14 20.17 -14.74
C TRP A 257 6.03 19.72 -15.89
N LYS A 258 6.66 20.67 -16.59
CA LYS A 258 7.56 20.38 -17.72
C LYS A 258 8.90 19.85 -17.20
N LYS A 259 9.41 18.77 -17.83
CA LYS A 259 10.64 18.08 -17.42
C LYS A 259 11.91 18.84 -17.77
#